data_AF-A0A6J7NW45-F1
#
_entry.id   AF-A0A6J7NW45-F1
#
_cell.length_a   1.000
_cell.length_b   1.000
_cell.length_c   1.000
_cell.angle_alpha   90.00
_cell.angle_beta   90.00
_cell.angle_gamma   90.00
#
_symmetry.space_group_name_H-M   'P 1'
#
loop_
_entity.id
_entity.type
_entity.pdbx_description
1 polymer ?
#
loop_
_entity_poly.entity_id
_entity_poly.type
_entity_poly.pdbx_seq_one_letter_code
_entity_poly.pdbx_strand_id
1 'polypeptide(L)' 'MRVSTARGSIVLPLAGDASVPEGVAVIPFNIGETGVADLIDVSLVVTDLRLETLR' A
#
# COMPACT_ATOMS: atom_id res chain seq x y z
N MET A 1 4.11 8.64 2.08
CA MET A 1 4.60 7.28 2.35
C MET A 1 4.83 6.58 1.03
N ARG A 2 5.99 5.94 0.80
CA ARG A 2 6.20 5.10 -0.39
C ARG A 2 5.92 3.65 -0.04
N VAL A 3 5.09 3.01 -0.86
CA VAL A 3 4.78 1.58 -0.79
C VAL A 3 5.34 0.92 -2.04
N SER A 4 6.12 -0.15 -1.88
CA SER A 4 6.72 -0.86 -3.00
C SER A 4 6.55 -2.38 -2.88
N THR A 5 6.47 -3.02 -4.05
CA THR A 5 6.46 -4.47 -4.26
C THR A 5 7.41 -4.82 -5.39
N ALA A 6 7.48 -6.11 -5.77
CA ALA A 6 8.17 -6.54 -6.97
C ALA A 6 7.59 -5.94 -8.27
N ARG A 7 6.31 -5.52 -8.26
CA ARG A 7 5.64 -4.95 -9.45
C ARG A 7 5.91 -3.45 -9.64
N GLY A 8 6.32 -2.74 -8.59
CA GLY A 8 6.57 -1.31 -8.67
C GLY A 8 6.40 -0.59 -7.34
N SER A 9 6.13 0.71 -7.41
CA SER A 9 5.89 1.52 -6.21
C SER A 9 4.88 2.63 -6.46
N ILE A 10 4.11 2.95 -5.43
CA ILE A 10 3.20 4.10 -5.40
C ILE A 10 3.51 4.97 -4.18
N VAL A 11 3.17 6.26 -4.28
CA VAL A 11 3.26 7.20 -3.16
C VAL A 11 1.86 7.50 -2.68
N LEU A 12 1.62 7.27 -1.40
CA LEU A 12 0.33 7.48 -0.77
C LEU A 12 0.44 8.50 0.37
N PRO A 13 -0.58 9.36 0.55
CA PRO A 13 -0.72 10.14 1.77
C PRO A 13 -0.93 9.21 2.96
N LEU A 14 -0.41 9.60 4.13
CA LEU A 14 -0.61 8.88 5.38
C LEU A 14 -1.60 9.67 6.24
N ALA A 15 -2.64 9.00 6.74
CA ALA A 15 -3.58 9.54 7.71
C ALA A 15 -3.66 8.57 8.89
N GLY A 16 -3.63 9.09 10.12
CA GLY A 16 -3.89 8.29 11.31
C GLY A 16 -5.38 8.05 11.48
N ASP A 17 -5.75 6.81 11.83
CA ASP A 17 -7.13 6.41 12.08
C ASP A 17 -7.21 5.62 13.38
N ALA A 18 -7.96 6.14 14.36
CA ALA A 18 -8.12 5.52 15.68
C ALA A 18 -8.93 4.21 15.65
N SER A 19 -9.61 3.92 14.54
CA SER A 19 -10.34 2.66 14.33
C SER A 19 -9.46 1.54 13.76
N VAL A 20 -8.26 1.85 13.27
CA VAL A 20 -7.31 0.87 12.73
C VAL A 20 -6.38 0.39 13.86
N PRO A 21 -6.30 -0.93 14.12
CA PRO A 21 -5.39 -1.47 15.14
C PRO A 21 -3.93 -1.14 14.87
N GLU A 22 -3.14 -1.07 15.95
CA GLU A 22 -1.70 -0.90 15.84
C GLU A 22 -1.06 -2.03 15.03
N GLY A 23 -0.10 -1.69 14.17
CA GLY A 23 0.56 -2.63 13.27
C GLY A 23 -0.24 -3.01 12.02
N VAL A 24 -1.48 -2.51 11.88
CA VAL A 24 -2.31 -2.70 10.68
C VAL A 24 -2.27 -1.44 9.83
N ALA A 25 -2.18 -1.62 8.51
CA ALA A 25 -2.38 -0.55 7.55
C ALA A 25 -3.57 -0.90 6.65
N VAL A 26 -4.44 0.08 6.41
CA VAL A 26 -5.55 -0.04 5.46
C VAL A 26 -5.25 0.82 4.26
N ILE A 27 -5.32 0.22 3.07
CA ILE A 27 -5.13 0.95 1.82
C ILE A 27 -6.27 0.58 0.87
N PRO A 28 -7.15 1.53 0.52
CA PRO A 28 -8.20 1.26 -0.43
C PRO A 28 -7.60 1.09 -1.84
N PHE A 29 -8.09 0.09 -2.58
CA PHE A 29 -7.55 -0.27 -3.89
C PHE A 29 -8.29 0.41 -5.06
N ASN A 30 -9.39 1.11 -4.79
CA ASN A 30 -10.33 1.66 -5.77
C ASN A 30 -10.32 3.19 -5.86
N ILE A 31 -9.23 3.85 -5.46
CA ILE A 31 -9.11 5.31 -5.49
C ILE A 31 -8.22 5.72 -6.66
N GLY A 32 -8.82 6.23 -7.73
CA GLY A 32 -8.10 6.81 -8.88
C GLY A 32 -7.57 5.82 -9.91
N GLU A 33 -6.79 6.34 -10.88
CA GLU A 33 -6.24 5.59 -12.02
C GLU A 33 -4.98 4.79 -11.66
N THR A 34 -4.26 5.16 -10.60
CA THR A 34 -3.10 4.42 -10.07
C THR A 34 -3.35 4.10 -8.61
N GLY A 35 -3.28 2.82 -8.25
CA GLY A 35 -3.69 2.35 -6.93
C GLY A 35 -2.99 1.07 -6.50
N VAL A 36 -3.42 0.53 -5.35
CA VAL A 36 -2.82 -0.69 -4.79
C VAL A 36 -2.96 -1.90 -5.72
N ALA A 37 -3.99 -1.92 -6.58
CA ALA A 37 -4.15 -2.97 -7.59
C ALA A 37 -2.92 -3.09 -8.51
N ASP A 38 -2.20 -1.99 -8.75
CA ASP A 38 -0.97 -2.00 -9.56
C ASP A 38 0.21 -2.67 -8.86
N LEU A 39 0.13 -2.82 -7.53
CA LEU A 39 1.17 -3.45 -6.71
C LEU A 39 0.95 -4.96 -6.49
N ILE A 40 -0.29 -5.44 -6.65
CA ILE A 40 -0.67 -6.83 -6.35
C ILE A 40 -0.33 -7.73 -7.55
N ASP A 41 0.33 -8.85 -7.28
CA ASP A 41 0.45 -9.96 -8.23
C ASP A 41 -0.60 -11.02 -7.88
N VAL A 42 -1.60 -11.17 -8.75
CA VAL A 42 -2.72 -12.11 -8.54
C VAL A 42 -2.31 -13.58 -8.65
N SER A 43 -1.10 -13.87 -9.17
CA SER A 43 -0.57 -15.23 -9.20
C SER A 43 0.02 -15.67 -7.85
N LEU A 44 0.25 -14.73 -6.92
CA LEU A 44 0.81 -14.98 -5.60
C LEU A 44 -0.27 -14.93 -4.52
N VAL A 45 -0.17 -15.85 -3.55
CA VAL A 45 -1.06 -15.88 -2.38
C VAL A 45 -0.75 -14.74 -1.41
N VAL A 46 0.49 -14.25 -1.43
CA VAL A 46 1.00 -13.19 -0.56
C VAL A 46 1.74 -12.16 -1.41
N THR A 47 1.50 -10.88 -1.13
CA THR A 47 2.27 -9.77 -1.71
C THR A 47 3.18 -9.19 -0.64
N ASP A 48 4.49 -9.33 -0.83
CA ASP A 48 5.48 -8.69 0.04
C ASP A 48 5.51 -7.18 -0.22
N LEU A 49 5.35 -6.40 0.86
CA LEU A 49 5.32 -4.94 0.83
C LEU A 49 6.52 -4.36 1.57
N ARG A 50 7.12 -3.32 1.00
CA ARG A 50 8.07 -2.45 1.69
C ARG A 50 7.48 -1.06 1.85
N LEU A 51 7.62 -0.53 3.07
CA LEU A 51 7.09 0.77 3.48
C LEU A 51 8.25 1.70 3.81
N GLU A 52 8.29 2.88 3.19
CA GLU A 52 9.31 3.90 3.43
C GLU A 52 8.71 5.29 3.62
N THR A 53 9.10 5.96 4.69
CA THR A 53 8.78 7.38 4.87
C THR A 53 9.64 8.21 3.94
N LEU A 54 9.01 9.02 3.08
CA LEU A 54 9.70 10.01 2.27
C LEU A 54 9.93 11.23 3.15
N ARG A 55 11.19 11.65 3.30
CA ARG A 55 11.60 12.86 4.03
C ARG A 55 11.79 14.02 3.09
#